data_AF-A0A960JVA4-F1
#
_entry.id   AF-A0A960JVA4-F1
#
_cell.length_a   1.000
_cell.length_b   1.000
_cell.length_c   1.000
_cell.angle_alpha   90.00
_cell.angle_beta   90.00
_cell.angle_gamma   90.00
#
_symmetry.space_group_name_H-M   'P 1'
#
loop_
_entity.id
_entity.type
_entity.pdbx_description
1 polymer ?
#
loop_
_entity_poly.entity_id
_entity_poly.type
_entity_poly.pdbx_seq_one_letter_code
_entity_poly.pdbx_strand_id
1 'polypeptide(L)'
;RNDVMAASEALVDVFVAHGDLDKPTNGRLKFVVQALGEDGFVQAWWEAFGEARLRPHPEVGPIEILDDSERAAVLRHLPAGGWSAGVRPQREAGLASVTIEIPLGDMNRSELLLLADLSDAYGDGSLVLSRDQDIVLRNVRVSDVNEIRQRVSVRGLSLLGEGSSANVRACAGASVCAVGITEAPDVGRLLLASSGLRRNSSLRVHISGCPNSCAQHQAGDIGLAGTKVRIGGATRLGYHLFLGADLERHLVGELVGRMAADDVPAVVDAVVGLWEALRRPGETLSATVRRAGIEAFASNLEAVMDERWASGPEPPEDQPVDAPARRSAA
;
A
#
# COMPACT_ATOMS: atom_id res chain seq x y z
N ARG A 1 -14.19 -24.29 4.98
CA ARG A 1 -12.87 -24.24 5.67
C ARG A 1 -12.02 -25.46 5.30
N ASN A 2 -12.55 -26.67 5.48
CA ASN A 2 -11.84 -27.90 5.11
C ASN A 2 -11.48 -27.90 3.61
N ASP A 3 -12.30 -27.27 2.77
CA ASP A 3 -12.02 -27.19 1.34
C ASP A 3 -11.17 -25.98 0.90
N VAL A 4 -10.57 -25.19 1.81
CA VAL A 4 -9.75 -24.02 1.40
C VAL A 4 -8.53 -24.45 0.59
N MET A 5 -7.91 -25.57 0.96
CA MET A 5 -6.79 -26.14 0.22
C MET A 5 -7.24 -26.58 -1.18
N ALA A 6 -8.30 -27.39 -1.25
CA ALA A 6 -8.90 -27.80 -2.52
C ALA A 6 -9.32 -26.61 -3.41
N ALA A 7 -9.91 -25.57 -2.82
CA ALA A 7 -10.32 -24.35 -3.52
C ALA A 7 -9.12 -23.59 -4.10
N SER A 8 -8.02 -23.54 -3.35
CA SER A 8 -6.77 -22.89 -3.78
C SER A 8 -6.07 -23.70 -4.86
N GLU A 9 -6.01 -25.02 -4.73
CA GLU A 9 -5.50 -25.92 -5.75
C GLU A 9 -6.30 -25.82 -7.05
N ALA A 10 -7.63 -25.77 -6.97
CA ALA A 10 -8.48 -25.59 -8.15
C ALA A 10 -8.16 -24.30 -8.92
N LEU A 11 -7.83 -23.19 -8.23
CA LEU A 11 -7.38 -21.97 -8.89
C LEU A 11 -6.04 -22.18 -9.63
N VAL A 12 -5.11 -22.94 -9.03
CA VAL A 12 -3.83 -23.29 -9.65
C VAL A 12 -4.06 -24.20 -10.85
N ASP A 13 -4.93 -25.20 -10.74
CA ASP A 13 -5.25 -26.15 -11.81
C ASP A 13 -5.88 -25.43 -13.00
N VAL A 14 -6.84 -24.54 -12.77
CA VAL A 14 -7.43 -23.69 -13.82
C VAL A 14 -6.35 -22.79 -14.46
N PHE A 15 -5.46 -22.21 -13.65
CA PHE A 15 -4.37 -21.39 -14.19
C PHE A 15 -3.41 -22.20 -15.07
N VAL A 16 -3.05 -23.41 -14.65
CA VAL A 16 -2.15 -24.30 -15.41
C VAL A 16 -2.83 -24.79 -16.70
N ALA A 17 -4.13 -25.09 -16.66
CA ALA A 17 -4.86 -25.61 -17.81
C ALA A 17 -5.13 -24.54 -18.88
N HIS A 18 -5.35 -23.29 -18.48
CA HIS A 18 -5.82 -22.22 -19.38
C HIS A 18 -4.86 -21.03 -19.52
N GLY A 19 -3.79 -20.98 -18.71
CA GLY A 19 -2.80 -19.90 -18.74
C GLY A 19 -1.89 -19.94 -19.95
N ASP A 20 -1.53 -18.78 -20.47
CA ASP A 20 -0.48 -18.62 -21.48
C ASP A 20 0.89 -18.63 -20.79
N LEU A 21 1.48 -19.82 -20.65
CA LEU A 21 2.78 -20.01 -20.01
C LEU A 21 3.96 -19.71 -20.96
N ASP A 22 3.70 -19.64 -22.27
CA ASP A 22 4.71 -19.37 -23.29
C ASP A 22 4.97 -17.87 -23.48
N LYS A 23 3.96 -17.02 -23.24
CA LYS A 23 4.08 -15.55 -23.32
C LYS A 23 3.97 -14.92 -21.94
N PRO A 24 5.10 -14.56 -21.29
CA PRO A 24 5.09 -13.99 -19.94
C PRO A 24 4.22 -12.75 -19.75
N THR A 25 4.02 -11.95 -20.80
CA THR A 25 3.13 -10.77 -20.76
C THR A 25 1.67 -11.13 -20.47
N ASN A 26 1.25 -12.35 -20.83
CA ASN A 26 -0.08 -12.90 -20.60
C ASN A 26 -0.10 -13.99 -19.51
N GLY A 27 1.04 -14.29 -18.88
CA GLY A 27 1.21 -15.37 -17.91
C GLY A 27 0.64 -15.07 -16.52
N ARG A 28 -0.51 -14.41 -16.41
CA ARG A 28 -1.18 -14.07 -15.15
C ARG A 28 -2.64 -14.52 -15.18
N LEU A 29 -3.14 -15.01 -14.06
CA LEU A 29 -4.53 -15.51 -13.91
C LEU A 29 -5.60 -14.52 -14.41
N LYS A 30 -5.38 -13.21 -14.28
CA LYS A 30 -6.31 -12.19 -14.81
C LYS A 30 -6.60 -12.33 -16.31
N PHE A 31 -5.63 -12.80 -17.10
CA PHE A 31 -5.81 -13.02 -18.54
C PHE A 31 -6.58 -14.30 -18.83
N VAL A 32 -6.48 -15.30 -17.95
CA VAL A 32 -7.35 -16.50 -18.01
C VAL A 32 -8.80 -16.11 -17.74
N VAL A 33 -9.05 -15.31 -16.70
CA VAL A 33 -10.39 -14.78 -16.41
C VAL A 33 -10.93 -13.98 -17.60
N GLN A 34 -10.11 -13.12 -18.22
CA GLN A 34 -10.51 -12.36 -19.40
C GLN A 34 -10.82 -13.27 -20.61
N ALA A 35 -10.03 -14.31 -20.84
CA ALA A 35 -10.19 -15.21 -21.98
C ALA A 35 -11.42 -16.12 -21.84
N LEU A 36 -11.68 -16.63 -20.63
CA LEU A 36 -12.82 -17.51 -20.35
C LEU A 36 -14.12 -16.74 -20.09
N GLY A 37 -14.03 -15.46 -19.72
CA GLY A 37 -15.14 -14.72 -19.12
C GLY A 37 -15.40 -15.15 -17.67
N GLU A 38 -16.13 -14.33 -16.91
CA GLU A 38 -16.40 -14.60 -15.50
C GLU A 38 -17.12 -15.93 -15.29
N ASP A 39 -18.22 -16.15 -16.02
CA ASP A 39 -19.02 -17.38 -15.89
C ASP A 39 -18.20 -18.63 -16.29
N GLY A 40 -17.44 -18.54 -17.38
CA GLY A 40 -16.59 -19.63 -17.86
C GLY A 40 -15.47 -19.96 -16.88
N PHE A 41 -14.85 -18.94 -16.28
CA PHE A 41 -13.84 -19.11 -15.24
C PHE A 41 -14.43 -19.78 -13.98
N VAL A 42 -15.61 -19.32 -13.53
CA VAL A 42 -16.30 -19.90 -12.37
C VAL A 42 -16.68 -21.35 -12.64
N GLN A 43 -17.16 -21.68 -13.84
CA GLN A 43 -17.45 -23.07 -14.22
C GLN A 43 -16.19 -23.94 -14.20
N ALA A 44 -15.10 -23.50 -14.85
CA ALA A 44 -13.84 -24.23 -14.86
C ALA A 44 -13.30 -24.44 -13.44
N TRP A 45 -13.45 -23.45 -12.57
CA TRP A 45 -13.08 -23.58 -11.16
C TRP A 45 -13.94 -24.60 -10.42
N TRP A 46 -15.26 -24.64 -10.62
CA TRP A 46 -16.13 -25.64 -9.98
C TRP A 46 -15.81 -27.07 -10.40
N GLU A 47 -15.48 -27.27 -11.67
CA GLU A 47 -15.03 -28.56 -12.21
C GLU A 47 -13.70 -28.97 -11.56
N ALA A 48 -12.68 -28.10 -11.59
CA ALA A 48 -11.39 -28.34 -10.96
C ALA A 48 -11.50 -28.54 -9.43
N PHE A 49 -12.39 -27.82 -8.78
CA PHE A 49 -12.65 -27.94 -7.35
C PHE A 49 -13.25 -29.29 -6.98
N GLY A 50 -14.15 -29.84 -7.80
CA GLY A 50 -14.68 -31.19 -7.63
C GLY A 50 -13.56 -32.24 -7.55
N GLU A 51 -12.61 -32.17 -8.47
CA GLU A 51 -11.43 -33.05 -8.51
C GLU A 51 -10.47 -32.78 -7.34
N ALA A 52 -10.17 -31.51 -7.04
CA ALA A 52 -9.25 -31.12 -5.97
C ALA A 52 -9.73 -31.58 -4.59
N ARG A 53 -11.05 -31.69 -4.35
CA ARG A 53 -11.62 -32.20 -3.09
C ARG A 53 -11.36 -33.69 -2.86
N LEU A 54 -11.09 -34.46 -3.91
CA LEU A 54 -10.77 -35.89 -3.80
C LEU A 54 -9.31 -36.13 -3.41
N ARG A 55 -8.45 -35.10 -3.49
CA ARG A 55 -7.05 -35.18 -3.09
C ARG A 55 -6.90 -35.18 -1.56
N PRO A 56 -5.85 -35.82 -1.02
CA PRO A 56 -5.59 -35.77 0.41
C PRO A 56 -5.15 -34.36 0.83
N HIS A 57 -5.84 -33.81 1.84
CA HIS A 57 -5.51 -32.53 2.45
C HIS A 57 -5.20 -32.73 3.94
N PRO A 58 -4.33 -31.88 4.54
CA PRO A 58 -4.10 -31.91 5.98
C PRO A 58 -5.40 -31.69 6.76
N GLU A 59 -5.57 -32.41 7.86
CA GLU A 59 -6.69 -32.15 8.76
C GLU A 59 -6.60 -30.74 9.33
N VAL A 60 -7.71 -30.02 9.21
CA VAL A 60 -7.81 -28.66 9.71
C VAL A 60 -8.42 -28.69 11.10
N GLY A 61 -7.57 -28.55 12.13
CA GLY A 61 -8.01 -28.52 13.53
C GLY A 61 -9.03 -27.41 13.83
N PRO A 62 -9.85 -27.50 14.90
CA PRO A 62 -10.91 -26.54 15.19
C PRO A 62 -10.37 -25.11 15.36
N ILE A 63 -11.14 -24.10 14.94
CA ILE A 63 -10.92 -22.72 15.37
C ILE A 63 -11.69 -22.58 16.66
N GLU A 64 -10.97 -22.36 17.74
CA GLU A 64 -11.58 -21.94 18.98
C GLU A 64 -12.23 -20.56 18.77
N ILE A 65 -13.45 -20.37 19.26
CA ILE A 65 -14.15 -19.09 19.24
C ILE A 65 -14.33 -18.71 20.69
N LEU A 66 -13.70 -17.60 21.08
CA LEU A 66 -13.83 -17.12 22.45
C LEU A 66 -15.28 -16.79 22.75
N ASP A 67 -15.79 -17.17 23.91
CA ASP A 67 -17.08 -16.73 24.42
C ASP A 67 -17.01 -15.28 24.98
N ASP A 68 -18.14 -14.77 25.48
CA ASP A 68 -18.20 -13.41 26.05
C ASP A 68 -17.29 -13.23 27.28
N SER A 69 -17.17 -14.26 28.12
CA SER A 69 -16.39 -14.21 29.35
C SER A 69 -14.88 -14.21 29.06
N GLU A 70 -14.46 -14.99 28.07
CA GLU A 70 -13.09 -15.08 27.59
C GLU A 70 -12.68 -13.80 26.87
N ARG A 71 -13.55 -13.26 26.00
CA ARG A 71 -13.34 -11.94 25.37
C ARG A 71 -13.19 -10.85 26.43
N ALA A 72 -14.04 -10.85 27.46
CA ALA A 72 -13.93 -9.89 28.56
C ALA A 72 -12.62 -10.06 29.33
N ALA A 73 -12.12 -11.29 29.51
CA ALA A 73 -10.83 -11.55 30.15
C ALA A 73 -9.65 -10.98 29.35
N VAL A 74 -9.66 -11.11 28.02
CA VAL A 74 -8.67 -10.50 27.14
C VAL A 74 -8.68 -8.98 27.30
N LEU A 75 -9.86 -8.36 27.17
CA LEU A 75 -9.98 -6.89 27.15
C LEU A 75 -9.74 -6.22 28.51
N ARG A 76 -9.80 -6.97 29.63
CA ARG A 76 -9.46 -6.47 30.96
C ARG A 76 -7.97 -6.13 31.12
N HIS A 77 -7.09 -6.74 30.32
CA HIS A 77 -5.66 -6.47 30.36
C HIS A 77 -5.34 -5.28 29.46
N LEU A 78 -5.10 -4.10 30.02
CA LEU A 78 -4.78 -2.90 29.23
C LEU A 78 -3.27 -2.68 29.18
N PRO A 79 -2.67 -2.53 27.98
CA PRO A 79 -1.27 -2.15 27.87
C PRO A 79 -1.09 -0.68 28.27
N ALA A 80 0.13 -0.31 28.64
CA ALA A 80 0.47 1.09 28.84
C ALA A 80 0.21 1.90 27.56
N GLY A 81 -0.64 2.93 27.64
CA GLY A 81 -1.10 3.71 26.49
C GLY A 81 -2.37 3.18 25.81
N GLY A 82 -2.89 2.03 26.23
CA GLY A 82 -4.12 1.43 25.70
C GLY A 82 -3.93 0.71 24.36
N TRP A 83 -5.04 0.14 23.86
CA TRP A 83 -5.07 -0.53 22.56
C TRP A 83 -4.96 0.47 21.41
N SER A 84 -4.21 0.13 20.37
CA SER A 84 -3.93 1.00 19.23
C SER A 84 -3.76 0.21 17.94
N ALA A 85 -3.45 0.89 16.84
CA ALA A 85 -3.11 0.21 15.58
C ALA A 85 -1.86 -0.68 15.74
N GLY A 86 -0.87 -0.22 16.51
CA GLY A 86 0.38 -0.92 16.80
C GLY A 86 0.32 -1.87 17.99
N VAL A 87 -0.72 -1.85 18.82
CA VAL A 87 -0.86 -2.75 19.97
C VAL A 87 -2.26 -3.33 19.98
N ARG A 88 -2.40 -4.60 19.60
CA ARG A 88 -3.69 -5.29 19.48
C ARG A 88 -3.78 -6.49 20.43
N PRO A 89 -4.94 -6.74 21.06
CA PRO A 89 -5.13 -7.90 21.91
C PRO A 89 -5.02 -9.20 21.10
N GLN A 90 -4.44 -10.24 21.72
CA GLN A 90 -4.52 -11.60 21.20
C GLN A 90 -5.63 -12.38 21.88
N ARG A 91 -5.91 -13.58 21.37
CA ARG A 91 -6.96 -14.45 21.90
C ARG A 91 -6.69 -14.91 23.33
N GLU A 92 -5.42 -15.08 23.67
CA GLU A 92 -4.99 -15.43 25.02
C GLU A 92 -4.94 -14.17 25.89
N ALA A 93 -5.59 -14.23 27.06
CA ALA A 93 -5.68 -13.08 27.95
C ALA A 93 -4.29 -12.67 28.48
N GLY A 94 -4.03 -11.36 28.48
CA GLY A 94 -2.73 -10.83 28.90
C GLY A 94 -1.66 -10.83 27.80
N LEU A 95 -1.96 -11.31 26.59
CA LEU A 95 -1.08 -11.22 25.43
C LEU A 95 -1.56 -10.19 24.38
N ALA A 96 -0.60 -9.65 23.64
CA ALA A 96 -0.78 -8.67 22.59
C ALA A 96 0.12 -8.98 21.38
N SER A 97 -0.31 -8.53 20.21
CA SER A 97 0.55 -8.35 19.05
C SER A 97 1.01 -6.89 18.99
N VAL A 98 2.31 -6.68 18.83
CA VAL A 98 2.95 -5.37 18.79
C VAL A 98 3.56 -5.15 17.40
N THR A 99 3.01 -4.20 16.65
CA THR A 99 3.52 -3.80 15.33
C THR A 99 4.45 -2.60 15.48
N ILE A 100 5.69 -2.77 15.04
CA ILE A 100 6.73 -1.75 14.99
C ILE A 100 6.79 -1.23 13.56
N GLU A 101 6.58 0.08 13.41
CA GLU A 101 6.61 0.76 12.11
C GLU A 101 8.05 0.80 11.59
N ILE A 102 8.26 0.31 10.37
CA ILE A 102 9.55 0.37 9.69
C ILE A 102 9.41 1.29 8.48
N PRO A 103 9.88 2.55 8.56
CA PRO A 103 9.75 3.50 7.45
C PRO A 103 10.30 2.92 6.14
N LEU A 104 9.44 2.86 5.12
CA LEU A 104 9.74 2.29 3.79
C LEU A 104 10.16 0.81 3.79
N GLY A 105 10.02 0.09 4.91
CA GLY A 105 10.60 -1.23 5.09
C GLY A 105 12.13 -1.26 5.05
N ASP A 106 12.79 -0.11 5.14
CA ASP A 106 14.25 0.03 5.02
C ASP A 106 14.88 -0.05 6.41
N MET A 107 15.60 -1.13 6.68
CA MET A 107 16.24 -1.38 7.97
C MET A 107 17.69 -1.82 7.81
N ASN A 108 18.55 -1.34 8.71
CA ASN A 108 19.93 -1.78 8.80
C ASN A 108 20.08 -3.00 9.72
N ARG A 109 21.27 -3.61 9.68
CA ARG A 109 21.62 -4.78 10.51
C ARG A 109 21.35 -4.56 12.00
N SER A 110 21.63 -3.37 12.53
CA SER A 110 21.50 -3.11 13.97
C SER A 110 20.04 -3.00 14.42
N GLU A 111 19.16 -2.49 13.56
CA GLU A 111 17.71 -2.50 13.79
C GLU A 111 17.16 -3.92 13.71
N LEU A 112 17.54 -4.71 12.70
CA LEU A 112 17.09 -6.10 12.59
C LEU A 112 17.51 -6.93 13.81
N LEU A 113 18.75 -6.77 14.29
CA LEU A 113 19.22 -7.45 15.51
C LEU A 113 18.45 -7.01 16.74
N LEU A 114 18.18 -5.71 16.89
CA LEU A 114 17.34 -5.21 17.98
C LEU A 114 15.95 -5.88 17.95
N LEU A 115 15.32 -5.98 16.78
CA LEU A 115 14.00 -6.60 16.65
C LEU A 115 14.04 -8.09 16.97
N ALA A 116 15.09 -8.80 16.54
CA ALA A 116 15.29 -10.20 16.90
C ALA A 116 15.43 -10.38 18.42
N ASP A 117 16.29 -9.58 19.07
CA ASP A 117 16.48 -9.60 20.53
C ASP A 117 15.16 -9.30 21.27
N LEU A 118 14.34 -8.38 20.74
CA LEU A 118 13.01 -8.08 21.29
C LEU A 118 12.05 -9.26 21.12
N SER A 119 12.07 -9.96 19.98
CA SER A 119 11.22 -11.13 19.75
C SER A 119 11.58 -12.30 20.68
N ASP A 120 12.88 -12.49 20.96
CA ASP A 120 13.36 -13.52 21.88
C ASP A 120 13.02 -13.18 23.33
N ALA A 121 13.15 -11.91 23.72
CA ALA A 121 12.93 -11.48 25.10
C ALA A 121 11.45 -11.34 25.48
N TYR A 122 10.62 -10.87 24.53
CA TYR A 122 9.24 -10.45 24.83
C TYR A 122 8.19 -11.17 23.99
N GLY A 123 8.54 -11.88 22.92
CA GLY A 123 7.61 -12.57 22.03
C GLY A 123 7.81 -14.08 22.01
N ASP A 124 7.64 -14.67 20.82
CA ASP A 124 7.80 -16.10 20.55
C ASP A 124 9.07 -16.45 19.75
N GLY A 125 10.05 -15.53 19.69
CA GLY A 125 11.26 -15.67 18.88
C GLY A 125 11.04 -15.57 17.37
N SER A 126 9.85 -15.14 16.92
CA SER A 126 9.54 -14.92 15.50
C SER A 126 9.27 -13.46 15.16
N LEU A 127 9.76 -13.05 13.99
CA LEU A 127 9.42 -11.77 13.36
C LEU A 127 8.43 -12.02 12.23
N VAL A 128 7.25 -11.41 12.31
CA VAL A 128 6.24 -11.49 11.25
C VAL A 128 6.30 -10.21 10.42
N LEU A 129 6.54 -10.35 9.12
CA LEU A 129 6.52 -9.22 8.18
C LEU A 129 5.08 -8.87 7.82
N SER A 130 4.71 -7.60 7.95
CA SER A 130 3.39 -7.09 7.58
C SER A 130 3.31 -6.82 6.07
N ARG A 131 2.08 -6.70 5.56
CA ARG A 131 1.85 -6.27 4.16
C ARG A 131 2.24 -4.80 3.92
N ASP A 132 2.36 -4.04 4.99
CA ASP A 132 2.71 -2.61 5.00
C ASP A 132 4.22 -2.38 5.23
N GLN A 133 5.04 -3.43 5.11
CA GLN A 133 6.51 -3.39 5.29
C GLN A 133 6.97 -3.26 6.75
N ASP A 134 6.05 -3.43 7.71
CA ASP A 134 6.33 -3.37 9.15
C ASP A 134 6.67 -4.72 9.77
N ILE A 135 7.07 -4.71 11.04
CA ILE A 135 7.38 -5.91 11.82
C ILE A 135 6.36 -6.09 12.93
N VAL A 136 5.79 -7.29 13.04
CA VAL A 136 4.85 -7.67 14.09
C VAL A 136 5.51 -8.68 15.02
N LEU A 137 5.63 -8.31 16.30
CA LEU A 137 5.94 -9.20 17.41
C LEU A 137 4.63 -9.81 17.94
N ARG A 138 4.59 -11.13 18.10
CA ARG A 138 3.42 -11.85 18.63
C ARG A 138 3.71 -12.37 20.02
N ASN A 139 2.63 -12.69 20.74
CA ASN A 139 2.68 -13.32 22.06
C ASN A 139 3.42 -12.46 23.09
N VAL A 140 3.29 -11.14 22.95
CA VAL A 140 3.89 -10.16 23.86
C VAL A 140 3.01 -10.01 25.09
N ARG A 141 3.57 -10.15 26.28
CA ARG A 141 2.84 -9.85 27.52
C ARG A 141 2.44 -8.36 27.52
N VAL A 142 1.18 -8.09 27.85
CA VAL A 142 0.62 -6.73 27.91
C VAL A 142 1.45 -5.79 28.81
N SER A 143 2.06 -6.32 29.88
CA SER A 143 2.96 -5.58 30.78
C SER A 143 4.24 -5.08 30.11
N ASP A 144 4.69 -5.74 29.05
CA ASP A 144 6.02 -5.55 28.46
C ASP A 144 5.99 -4.59 27.25
N VAL A 145 4.78 -4.24 26.78
CA VAL A 145 4.58 -3.32 25.65
C VAL A 145 5.34 -2.00 25.84
N ASN A 146 5.35 -1.45 27.06
CA ASN A 146 6.05 -0.19 27.34
C ASN A 146 7.57 -0.31 27.22
N GLU A 147 8.13 -1.46 27.58
CA GLU A 147 9.57 -1.72 27.48
C GLU A 147 9.98 -1.83 26.00
N ILE A 148 9.20 -2.54 25.19
CA ILE A 148 9.41 -2.59 23.73
C ILE A 148 9.37 -1.18 23.14
N ARG A 149 8.33 -0.39 23.48
CA ARG A 149 8.19 1.01 23.04
C ARG A 149 9.43 1.85 23.36
N GLN A 150 9.99 1.71 24.56
CA GLN A 150 11.19 2.44 24.96
C GLN A 150 12.43 1.98 24.20
N ARG A 151 12.59 0.68 23.95
CA ARG A 151 13.77 0.16 23.25
C ARG A 151 13.80 0.52 21.78
N VAL A 152 12.65 0.49 21.10
CA VAL A 152 12.58 0.87 19.67
C VAL A 152 12.77 2.37 19.46
N SER A 153 12.32 3.20 20.40
CA SER A 153 12.44 4.66 20.29
C SER A 153 13.88 5.16 20.35
N VAL A 154 14.80 4.43 21.01
CA VAL A 154 16.24 4.72 21.00
C VAL A 154 16.83 4.66 19.58
N ARG A 155 16.18 3.92 18.66
CA ARG A 155 16.55 3.85 17.23
C ARG A 155 15.70 4.75 16.34
N GLY A 156 14.85 5.60 16.91
CA GLY A 156 13.93 6.45 16.14
C GLY A 156 12.76 5.68 15.51
N LEU A 157 12.54 4.42 15.91
CA LEU A 157 11.38 3.63 15.51
C LEU A 157 10.23 3.84 16.51
N SER A 158 9.00 3.55 16.08
CA SER A 158 7.80 3.67 16.91
C SER A 158 6.87 2.48 16.71
N LEU A 159 5.95 2.26 17.64
CA LEU A 159 4.82 1.38 17.38
C LEU A 159 3.92 2.02 16.32
N LEU A 160 3.28 1.20 15.49
CA LEU A 160 2.42 1.67 14.40
C LEU A 160 1.35 2.64 14.91
N GLY A 161 1.33 3.85 14.32
CA GLY A 161 0.39 4.92 14.67
C GLY A 161 0.77 5.75 15.90
N GLU A 162 1.88 5.45 16.59
CA GLU A 162 2.43 6.29 17.67
C GLU A 162 3.49 7.29 17.14
N GLY A 163 3.98 7.07 15.91
CA GLY A 163 4.94 7.93 15.25
C GLY A 163 4.35 9.24 14.71
N SER A 164 5.24 10.10 14.21
CA SER A 164 4.88 11.34 13.49
C SER A 164 5.12 11.24 11.98
N SER A 165 5.43 10.04 11.48
CA SER A 165 5.68 9.72 10.08
C SER A 165 4.38 9.71 9.28
N ALA A 166 4.50 10.09 8.01
CA ALA A 166 3.47 9.80 7.03
C ALA A 166 3.45 8.30 6.71
N ASN A 167 2.28 7.76 6.37
CA ASN A 167 2.16 6.38 5.91
C ASN A 167 2.61 6.27 4.44
N VAL A 168 3.91 6.00 4.24
CA VAL A 168 4.54 5.91 2.93
C VAL A 168 5.12 4.52 2.71
N ARG A 169 4.72 3.91 1.60
CA ARG A 169 5.22 2.62 1.13
C ARG A 169 5.95 2.81 -0.19
N ALA A 170 7.17 2.29 -0.30
CA ALA A 170 7.94 2.33 -1.54
C ALA A 170 8.44 0.94 -1.95
N CYS A 171 8.50 0.67 -3.26
CA CYS A 171 9.26 -0.49 -3.74
C CYS A 171 10.76 -0.16 -3.81
N ALA A 172 11.59 -1.15 -4.14
CA ALA A 172 13.04 -1.01 -4.12
C ALA A 172 13.61 0.10 -5.03
N GLY A 173 12.94 0.46 -6.13
CA GLY A 173 13.35 1.57 -6.99
C GLY A 173 14.56 1.27 -7.89
N ALA A 174 14.97 2.24 -8.71
CA ALA A 174 16.03 2.08 -9.71
C ALA A 174 17.43 1.89 -9.13
N SER A 175 17.68 2.31 -7.90
CA SER A 175 18.96 2.12 -7.19
C SER A 175 19.38 0.66 -7.05
N VAL A 176 18.42 -0.27 -7.01
CA VAL A 176 18.71 -1.72 -6.90
C VAL A 176 17.91 -2.60 -7.85
N CYS A 177 16.72 -2.18 -8.30
CA CYS A 177 15.87 -2.98 -9.15
C CYS A 177 16.25 -2.83 -10.62
N ALA A 178 16.57 -3.95 -11.30
CA ALA A 178 16.96 -3.98 -12.70
C ALA A 178 15.91 -3.43 -13.69
N VAL A 179 14.64 -3.38 -13.28
CA VAL A 179 13.52 -2.82 -14.08
C VAL A 179 12.97 -1.51 -13.50
N GLY A 180 13.63 -0.96 -12.48
CA GLY A 180 13.29 0.34 -11.93
C GLY A 180 13.61 1.45 -12.92
N ILE A 181 12.74 2.47 -12.99
CA ILE A 181 12.92 3.66 -13.84
C ILE A 181 13.27 4.87 -12.97
N THR A 182 12.66 4.96 -11.78
CA THR A 182 12.86 6.05 -10.83
C THR A 182 13.19 5.56 -9.42
N GLU A 183 13.77 6.44 -8.60
CA GLU A 183 14.18 6.18 -7.23
C GLU A 183 13.01 6.28 -6.24
N ALA A 184 12.22 5.21 -6.14
CA ALA A 184 11.05 5.17 -5.25
C ALA A 184 11.38 5.37 -3.75
N PRO A 185 12.42 4.73 -3.16
CA PRO A 185 12.75 4.96 -1.75
C PRO A 185 13.16 6.40 -1.46
N ASP A 186 13.94 7.03 -2.34
CA ASP A 186 14.43 8.39 -2.14
C ASP A 186 13.27 9.41 -2.11
N VAL A 187 12.34 9.28 -3.06
CA VAL A 187 11.09 10.06 -3.04
C VAL A 187 10.27 9.75 -1.79
N GLY A 188 10.21 8.49 -1.37
CA GLY A 188 9.56 8.10 -0.11
C GLY A 188 10.13 8.83 1.10
N ARG A 189 11.46 8.94 1.21
CA ARG A 189 12.13 9.65 2.31
C ARG A 189 11.79 11.14 2.33
N LEU A 190 11.66 11.78 1.17
CA LEU A 190 11.19 13.16 1.08
C LEU A 190 9.75 13.31 1.60
N LEU A 191 8.88 12.36 1.26
CA LEU A 191 7.46 12.41 1.66
C LEU A 191 7.22 12.04 3.13
N LEU A 192 8.06 11.20 3.74
CA LEU A 192 8.03 10.98 5.20
C LEU A 192 8.18 12.29 5.98
N ALA A 193 8.85 13.29 5.41
CA ALA A 193 9.03 14.60 5.98
C ALA A 193 7.95 15.64 5.61
N SER A 194 7.04 15.34 4.66
CA SER A 194 6.01 16.28 4.20
C SER A 194 5.09 16.72 5.34
N SER A 195 4.99 18.03 5.54
CA SER A 195 4.11 18.59 6.57
C SER A 195 2.63 18.28 6.31
N GLY A 196 2.21 18.24 5.03
CA GLY A 196 0.84 17.93 4.62
C GLY A 196 0.45 16.51 4.99
N LEU A 197 1.32 15.55 4.67
CA LEU A 197 1.11 14.15 5.02
C LEU A 197 1.19 13.89 6.52
N ARG A 198 2.11 14.53 7.26
CA ARG A 198 2.19 14.36 8.72
C ARG A 198 0.91 14.81 9.44
N ARG A 199 0.27 15.89 8.96
CA ARG A 199 -1.04 16.33 9.49
C ARG A 199 -2.19 15.41 9.12
N ASN A 200 -2.00 14.56 8.11
CA ASN A 200 -2.99 13.62 7.60
C ASN A 200 -2.38 12.21 7.50
N SER A 201 -1.76 11.74 8.60
CA SER A 201 -0.94 10.52 8.63
C SER A 201 -1.70 9.23 8.30
N SER A 202 -3.04 9.27 8.24
CA SER A 202 -3.88 8.17 7.76
C SER A 202 -3.86 7.99 6.24
N LEU A 203 -3.42 8.99 5.46
CA LEU A 203 -3.29 8.87 4.01
C LEU A 203 -2.16 7.91 3.65
N ARG A 204 -2.47 6.88 2.87
CA ARG A 204 -1.51 5.90 2.39
C ARG A 204 -0.92 6.36 1.06
N VAL A 205 0.38 6.61 1.05
CA VAL A 205 1.13 6.98 -0.16
C VAL A 205 1.91 5.77 -0.66
N HIS A 206 1.62 5.32 -1.88
CA HIS A 206 2.23 4.12 -2.45
C HIS A 206 3.08 4.48 -3.68
N ILE A 207 4.38 4.18 -3.63
CA ILE A 207 5.37 4.63 -4.60
C ILE A 207 6.03 3.43 -5.27
N SER A 208 5.81 3.28 -6.57
CA SER A 208 6.50 2.29 -7.39
C SER A 208 7.48 2.99 -8.32
N GLY A 209 8.70 2.47 -8.44
CA GLY A 209 9.74 3.03 -9.33
C GLY A 209 9.52 2.70 -10.81
N CYS A 210 8.50 1.90 -11.14
CA CYS A 210 8.10 1.55 -12.51
C CYS A 210 6.60 1.16 -12.55
N PRO A 211 6.01 0.94 -13.75
CA PRO A 211 4.60 0.58 -13.90
C PRO A 211 4.18 -0.77 -13.32
N ASN A 212 5.12 -1.65 -12.92
CA ASN A 212 4.83 -3.00 -12.41
C ASN A 212 4.09 -3.03 -11.06
N SER A 213 4.00 -1.89 -10.37
CA SER A 213 3.20 -1.73 -9.16
C SER A 213 3.57 -2.65 -7.98
N CYS A 214 4.87 -2.86 -7.74
CA CYS A 214 5.33 -3.64 -6.59
C CYS A 214 4.86 -3.04 -5.24
N ALA A 215 4.71 -1.72 -5.14
CA ALA A 215 4.14 -1.05 -3.97
C ALA A 215 2.61 -0.90 -4.03
N GLN A 216 1.95 -1.42 -5.07
CA GLN A 216 0.51 -1.32 -5.28
C GLN A 216 0.04 0.14 -5.40
N HIS A 217 0.64 0.92 -6.29
CA HIS A 217 0.37 2.37 -6.39
C HIS A 217 -1.10 2.69 -6.69
N GLN A 218 -1.81 1.86 -7.45
CA GLN A 218 -3.24 2.06 -7.69
C GLN A 218 -4.13 1.75 -6.46
N ALA A 219 -3.58 1.20 -5.38
CA ALA A 219 -4.34 0.86 -4.17
C ALA A 219 -4.12 1.86 -3.02
N GLY A 220 -3.19 2.80 -3.18
CA GLY A 220 -2.93 3.87 -2.21
C GLY A 220 -3.92 5.02 -2.36
N ASP A 221 -4.07 5.82 -1.31
CA ASP A 221 -4.85 7.07 -1.39
C ASP A 221 -4.17 8.06 -2.34
N ILE A 222 -2.83 8.07 -2.34
CA ILE A 222 -1.97 8.75 -3.31
C ILE A 222 -1.01 7.72 -3.93
N GLY A 223 -1.17 7.42 -5.21
CA GLY A 223 -0.34 6.47 -5.94
C GLY A 223 0.66 7.16 -6.86
N LEU A 224 1.90 6.69 -6.86
CA LEU A 224 2.97 7.18 -7.74
C LEU A 224 3.59 6.03 -8.53
N ALA A 225 3.58 6.12 -9.86
CA ALA A 225 4.21 5.14 -10.75
C ALA A 225 5.35 5.76 -11.56
N GLY A 226 6.57 5.31 -11.30
CA GLY A 226 7.79 5.79 -11.95
C GLY A 226 7.79 5.52 -13.45
N THR A 227 8.15 6.53 -14.23
CA THR A 227 8.22 6.45 -15.68
C THR A 227 9.07 7.60 -16.25
N LYS A 228 9.28 7.60 -17.57
CA LYS A 228 9.67 8.81 -18.29
C LYS A 228 8.42 9.65 -18.53
N VAL A 229 8.51 10.94 -18.22
CA VAL A 229 7.41 11.90 -18.39
C VAL A 229 7.80 13.04 -19.32
N ARG A 230 6.84 13.62 -20.04
CA ARG A 230 6.99 14.87 -20.78
C ARG A 230 6.35 16.02 -20.01
N ILE A 231 7.19 16.92 -19.48
CA ILE A 231 6.81 18.09 -18.68
C ILE A 231 7.57 19.32 -19.20
N GLY A 232 6.87 20.44 -19.41
CA GLY A 232 7.47 21.68 -19.93
C GLY A 232 8.22 21.49 -21.27
N GLY A 233 7.71 20.61 -22.15
CA GLY A 233 8.35 20.28 -23.43
C GLY A 233 9.55 19.32 -23.34
N ALA A 234 10.06 18.99 -22.16
CA ALA A 234 11.24 18.14 -21.97
C ALA A 234 10.88 16.75 -21.41
N THR A 235 11.57 15.71 -21.88
CA THR A 235 11.48 14.38 -21.28
C THR A 235 12.33 14.33 -20.01
N ARG A 236 11.73 13.91 -18.91
CA ARG A 236 12.37 13.77 -17.59
C ARG A 236 12.03 12.43 -16.96
N LEU A 237 12.79 12.01 -15.95
CA LEU A 237 12.33 10.98 -15.03
C LEU A 237 11.27 11.57 -14.11
N GLY A 238 10.20 10.82 -13.88
CA GLY A 238 9.05 11.32 -13.15
C GLY A 238 8.06 10.26 -12.76
N TYR A 239 6.88 10.70 -12.35
CA TYR A 239 5.84 9.82 -11.84
C TYR A 239 4.50 10.18 -12.45
N HIS A 240 3.72 9.15 -12.74
CA HIS A 240 2.28 9.25 -12.90
C HIS A 240 1.61 9.27 -11.53
N LEU A 241 0.68 10.19 -11.31
CA LEU A 241 -0.14 10.32 -10.12
C LEU A 241 -1.47 9.57 -10.30
N PHE A 242 -1.81 8.73 -9.33
CA PHE A 242 -3.09 8.03 -9.25
C PHE A 242 -3.85 8.46 -7.99
N LEU A 243 -5.15 8.75 -8.11
CA LEU A 243 -6.04 9.10 -6.99
C LEU A 243 -7.38 8.36 -7.11
N GLY A 244 -8.12 8.28 -6.01
CA GLY A 244 -9.50 7.76 -6.02
C GLY A 244 -9.67 6.29 -5.61
N ALA A 245 -8.61 5.63 -5.14
CA ALA A 245 -8.68 4.24 -4.70
C ALA A 245 -9.62 4.06 -3.49
N ASP A 246 -10.52 3.08 -3.55
CA ASP A 246 -11.41 2.67 -2.46
C ASP A 246 -11.63 1.16 -2.56
N LEU A 247 -10.75 0.40 -1.89
CA LEU A 247 -10.73 -1.05 -1.97
C LEU A 247 -11.97 -1.71 -1.35
N GLU A 248 -12.63 -1.05 -0.39
CA GLU A 248 -13.91 -1.53 0.18
C GLU A 248 -15.03 -1.50 -0.87
N ARG A 249 -14.92 -0.58 -1.84
CA ARG A 249 -15.83 -0.47 -2.98
C ARG A 249 -15.28 -1.11 -4.25
N HIS A 250 -14.19 -1.85 -4.17
CA HIS A 250 -13.50 -2.46 -5.31
C HIS A 250 -13.01 -1.46 -6.37
N LEU A 251 -12.69 -0.22 -5.96
CA LEU A 251 -12.17 0.83 -6.82
C LEU A 251 -10.65 0.94 -6.66
N VAL A 252 -9.95 1.03 -7.79
CA VAL A 252 -8.52 1.34 -7.85
C VAL A 252 -8.34 2.79 -8.31
N GLY A 253 -7.21 3.39 -7.97
CA GLY A 253 -6.88 4.76 -8.34
C GLY A 253 -6.78 4.95 -9.85
N GLU A 254 -7.26 6.09 -10.31
CA GLU A 254 -7.27 6.52 -11.70
C GLU A 254 -6.13 7.51 -11.96
N LEU A 255 -5.58 7.49 -13.18
CA LEU A 255 -4.50 8.37 -13.58
C LEU A 255 -4.99 9.82 -13.64
N VAL A 256 -4.37 10.69 -12.85
CA VAL A 256 -4.69 12.13 -12.80
C VAL A 256 -3.80 12.93 -13.74
N GLY A 257 -2.53 12.56 -13.78
CA GLY A 257 -1.51 13.27 -14.55
C GLY A 257 -0.12 12.87 -14.10
N ARG A 258 0.85 13.75 -14.33
CA ARG A 258 2.27 13.42 -14.16
C ARG A 258 3.13 14.61 -13.76
N MET A 259 4.27 14.32 -13.16
CA MET A 259 5.28 15.29 -12.74
C MET A 259 6.70 14.78 -12.93
N ALA A 260 7.68 15.67 -12.94
CA ALA A 260 9.09 15.28 -12.75
C ALA A 260 9.35 14.80 -11.32
N ALA A 261 10.39 14.00 -11.12
CA ALA A 261 10.70 13.43 -9.80
C ALA A 261 10.92 14.50 -8.71
N ASP A 262 11.58 15.61 -9.06
CA ASP A 262 11.86 16.73 -8.14
C ASP A 262 10.59 17.46 -7.69
N ASP A 263 9.50 17.36 -8.46
CA ASP A 263 8.23 18.04 -8.20
C ASP A 263 7.26 17.21 -7.34
N VAL A 264 7.59 15.94 -7.05
CA VAL A 264 6.71 15.05 -6.27
C VAL A 264 6.29 15.65 -4.93
N PRO A 265 7.19 16.17 -4.07
CA PRO A 265 6.77 16.74 -2.78
C PRO A 265 5.77 17.88 -2.94
N ALA A 266 6.00 18.77 -3.93
CA ALA A 266 5.15 19.92 -4.16
C ALA A 266 3.75 19.51 -4.65
N VAL A 267 3.64 18.54 -5.55
CA VAL A 267 2.34 18.07 -6.01
C VAL A 267 1.62 17.28 -4.93
N VAL A 268 2.30 16.44 -4.16
CA VAL A 268 1.66 15.71 -3.05
C VAL A 268 1.10 16.70 -2.02
N ASP A 269 1.84 17.75 -1.67
CA ASP A 269 1.34 18.82 -0.81
C ASP A 269 0.14 19.55 -1.45
N ALA A 270 0.15 19.78 -2.76
CA ALA A 270 -0.98 20.37 -3.48
C ALA A 270 -2.23 19.46 -3.47
N VAL A 271 -2.07 18.14 -3.63
CA VAL A 271 -3.15 17.15 -3.51
C VAL A 271 -3.75 17.19 -2.12
N VAL A 272 -2.91 17.18 -1.08
CA VAL A 272 -3.38 17.25 0.32
C VAL A 272 -4.12 18.56 0.57
N GLY A 273 -3.54 19.70 0.16
CA GLY A 273 -4.18 21.00 0.34
C GLY A 273 -5.52 21.12 -0.39
N LEU A 274 -5.60 20.59 -1.61
CA LEU A 274 -6.85 20.55 -2.37
C LEU A 274 -7.90 19.67 -1.69
N TRP A 275 -7.51 18.50 -1.19
CA TRP A 275 -8.40 17.64 -0.43
C TRP A 275 -8.89 18.33 0.85
N GLU A 276 -7.99 18.95 1.62
CA GLU A 276 -8.36 19.71 2.83
C GLU A 276 -9.37 20.82 2.52
N ALA A 277 -9.21 21.52 1.39
CA ALA A 277 -10.12 22.58 0.97
C ALA A 277 -11.48 22.08 0.48
N LEU A 278 -11.52 20.93 -0.21
CA LEU A 278 -12.74 20.40 -0.82
C LEU A 278 -13.52 19.45 0.09
N ARG A 279 -12.86 18.80 1.07
CA ARG A 279 -13.47 17.71 1.84
C ARG A 279 -14.59 18.20 2.75
N ARG A 280 -15.62 17.37 2.88
CA ARG A 280 -16.62 17.50 3.93
C ARG A 280 -16.09 16.89 5.24
N PRO A 281 -16.65 17.23 6.42
CA PRO A 281 -16.24 16.62 7.67
C PRO A 281 -16.25 15.09 7.60
N GLY A 282 -15.11 14.45 7.91
CA GLY A 282 -14.94 12.99 7.88
C GLY A 282 -14.81 12.36 6.49
N GLU A 283 -14.75 13.14 5.41
CA GLU A 283 -14.65 12.62 4.06
C GLU A 283 -13.20 12.20 3.71
N THR A 284 -13.03 10.96 3.25
CA THR A 284 -11.73 10.44 2.76
C THR A 284 -11.33 11.10 1.44
N LEU A 285 -10.04 11.01 1.08
CA LEU A 285 -9.56 11.50 -0.22
C LEU A 285 -10.32 10.86 -1.39
N SER A 286 -10.51 9.54 -1.35
CA SER A 286 -11.27 8.82 -2.39
C SER A 286 -12.72 9.27 -2.51
N ALA A 287 -13.40 9.50 -1.38
CA ALA A 287 -14.77 10.01 -1.38
C ALA A 287 -14.85 11.44 -1.94
N THR A 288 -13.88 12.30 -1.61
CA THR A 288 -13.79 13.65 -2.17
C THR A 288 -13.51 13.61 -3.67
N VAL A 289 -12.56 12.79 -4.14
CA VAL A 289 -12.27 12.60 -5.58
C VAL A 289 -13.52 12.15 -6.33
N ARG A 290 -14.23 11.14 -5.83
CA ARG A 290 -15.47 10.65 -6.48
C ARG A 290 -16.55 11.73 -6.54
N ARG A 291 -16.69 12.55 -5.50
CA ARG A 291 -17.70 13.61 -5.45
C ARG A 291 -17.33 14.81 -6.33
N ALA A 292 -16.07 15.21 -6.34
CA ALA A 292 -15.60 16.39 -7.07
C ALA A 292 -15.27 16.09 -8.54
N GLY A 293 -14.97 14.83 -8.88
CA GLY A 293 -14.46 14.40 -10.18
C GLY A 293 -12.93 14.39 -10.22
N ILE A 294 -12.37 13.42 -10.94
CA ILE A 294 -10.91 13.30 -11.12
C ILE A 294 -10.36 14.49 -11.93
N GLU A 295 -11.16 15.00 -12.86
CA GLU A 295 -10.86 16.16 -13.70
C GLU A 295 -10.76 17.45 -12.89
N ALA A 296 -11.53 17.56 -11.80
CA ALA A 296 -11.41 18.69 -10.89
C ALA A 296 -10.05 18.67 -10.17
N PHE A 297 -9.56 17.50 -9.77
CA PHE A 297 -8.22 17.37 -9.20
C PHE A 297 -7.14 17.71 -10.25
N ALA A 298 -7.24 17.17 -11.46
CA ALA A 298 -6.30 17.47 -12.54
C ALA A 298 -6.25 18.97 -12.86
N SER A 299 -7.41 19.63 -13.01
CA SER A 299 -7.51 21.05 -13.36
C SER A 299 -6.99 21.97 -12.26
N ASN A 300 -7.24 21.64 -10.98
CA ASN A 300 -6.72 22.42 -9.86
C ASN A 300 -5.20 22.26 -9.72
N LEU A 301 -4.67 21.05 -9.93
CA LEU A 301 -3.22 20.83 -9.95
C LEU A 301 -2.56 21.62 -11.09
N GLU A 302 -3.14 21.61 -12.27
CA GLU A 302 -2.66 22.38 -13.42
C GLU A 302 -2.64 23.89 -13.14
N ALA A 303 -3.65 24.40 -12.43
CA ALA A 303 -3.74 25.82 -12.07
C ALA A 303 -2.71 26.29 -11.03
N VAL A 304 -2.13 25.38 -10.23
CA VAL A 304 -1.20 25.73 -9.13
C VAL A 304 0.22 25.24 -9.34
N MET A 305 0.45 24.35 -10.31
CA MET A 305 1.74 23.73 -10.56
C MET A 305 2.44 24.26 -11.81
N ASP A 306 1.78 25.05 -12.65
CA ASP A 306 2.31 25.62 -13.90
C ASP A 306 3.07 24.56 -14.73
N GLU A 307 4.29 24.86 -15.18
CA GLU A 307 5.12 23.98 -16.01
C GLU A 307 5.64 22.72 -15.28
N ARG A 308 5.27 22.49 -14.01
CA ARG A 308 5.71 21.34 -13.19
C ARG A 308 4.73 20.16 -13.23
N TRP A 309 3.58 20.34 -13.88
CA TRP A 309 2.51 19.35 -13.96
C TRP A 309 2.00 19.22 -15.39
N ALA A 310 1.51 18.03 -15.73
CA ALA A 310 0.66 17.83 -16.89
C ALA A 310 -0.44 16.82 -16.60
N SER A 311 -1.67 17.19 -16.96
CA SER A 311 -2.88 16.39 -16.73
C SER A 311 -2.93 15.18 -17.69
N GLY A 312 -3.49 14.07 -17.20
CA GLY A 312 -3.72 12.86 -18.00
C GLY A 312 -2.46 12.08 -18.43
N PRO A 313 -2.62 11.08 -19.32
CA PRO A 313 -1.53 10.25 -19.81
C PRO A 313 -0.52 11.02 -20.66
N GLU A 314 0.61 10.37 -20.96
CA GLU A 314 1.56 10.90 -21.94
C GLU A 314 0.87 11.12 -23.30
N PRO A 315 1.15 12.25 -23.96
CA PRO A 315 0.73 12.43 -25.34
C PRO A 315 1.41 11.40 -26.26
N PRO A 316 0.81 11.05 -27.40
CA PRO A 316 1.47 10.23 -28.41
C PRO A 316 2.82 10.83 -28.82
N GLU A 317 3.83 9.98 -29.10
CA GLU A 317 5.21 10.41 -29.39
C GLU A 317 5.33 11.44 -30.54
N ASP A 318 4.34 11.50 -31.44
CA ASP A 318 4.32 12.37 -32.62
C ASP A 318 3.61 13.72 -32.43
N GLN A 319 3.10 14.05 -31.24
CA GLN A 319 2.44 15.34 -31.00
C GLN A 319 3.41 16.41 -30.46
N PRO A 320 3.59 17.55 -31.15
CA PRO A 320 4.31 18.68 -30.57
C PRO A 320 3.55 19.20 -29.34
N VAL A 321 4.29 19.48 -28.27
CA VAL A 321 3.74 20.07 -27.05
C VAL A 321 3.37 21.52 -27.38
N ASP A 322 2.08 21.83 -27.42
CA ASP A 322 1.63 23.22 -27.57
C ASP A 322 2.23 24.05 -26.43
N ALA A 323 3.02 25.06 -26.80
CA ALA A 323 3.57 26.00 -25.83
C ALA A 323 2.41 26.68 -25.09
N PRO A 324 2.50 26.90 -23.77
CA PRO A 324 1.43 27.52 -23.02
C PRO A 324 1.10 28.87 -23.65
N ALA A 325 -0.19 29.08 -23.96
CA ALA A 325 -0.68 30.35 -24.47
C ALA A 325 -0.27 31.45 -23.48
N ARG A 326 0.65 32.32 -23.91
CA ARG A 326 1.02 33.53 -23.16
C ARG A 326 -0.27 34.28 -22.84
N ARG A 327 -0.68 34.28 -21.57
CA ARG A 327 -1.78 35.14 -21.11
C ARG A 327 -1.37 36.57 -21.46
N SER A 328 -2.08 37.20 -22.39
CA SER A 328 -1.90 38.63 -22.66
C SER A 328 -2.29 39.38 -21.41
N ALA A 329 -1.36 40.14 -20.84
CA ALA A 329 -1.66 41.12 -19.82
C ALA A 329 -2.64 42.14 -20.40
N ALA A 330 -3.82 42.24 -19.79
CA ALA A 330 -4.75 43.35 -19.89
C ALA A 330 -5.39 43.54 -18.50
#